data_AF-A0A2T2NHQ7-F1
#
_entry.id   AF-A0A2T2NHQ7-F1
#
_cell.length_a   1.000
_cell.length_b   1.000
_cell.length_c   1.000
_cell.angle_alpha   90.00
_cell.angle_beta   90.00
_cell.angle_gamma   90.00
#
_symmetry.space_group_name_H-M   'P 1'
#
loop_
_entity.id
_entity.type
_entity.pdbx_description
1 polymer ?
#
loop_
_entity_poly.entity_id
_entity_poly.type
_entity_poly.pdbx_seq_one_letter_code
_entity_poly.pdbx_strand_id
1 'polypeptide(L)' 'DIIIDFITGLLTFYNPVFKVFYNTILVVIDRFIKYAEIILFKNNYTILELVQVILDRVVRYYRLF' A
#
# COMPACT_ATOMS: atom_id res chain seq x y z
N ASP A 1 10.00 -10.71 -10.26
CA ASP A 1 9.28 -11.26 -9.11
C ASP A 1 8.61 -10.10 -8.38
N ILE A 2 7.41 -10.31 -7.87
CA ILE A 2 6.61 -9.29 -7.19
C ILE A 2 6.55 -9.67 -5.72
N ILE A 3 6.88 -8.73 -4.86
CA ILE A 3 6.77 -8.89 -3.41
C ILE A 3 5.74 -7.86 -2.93
N ILE A 4 4.77 -8.32 -2.16
CA ILE A 4 3.77 -7.49 -1.50
C ILE A 4 3.88 -7.80 -0.02
N ASP A 5 4.12 -6.77 0.80
CA ASP A 5 4.21 -6.91 2.25
C ASP A 5 3.37 -5.84 2.95
N PHE A 6 2.74 -6.23 4.05
CA PHE A 6 1.82 -5.39 4.79
C PHE A 6 2.27 -5.28 6.25
N ILE A 7 2.84 -4.12 6.58
CA ILE A 7 3.53 -3.89 7.84
C ILE A 7 2.65 -3.01 8.73
N THR A 8 2.30 -3.55 9.90
CA THR A 8 1.46 -2.87 10.91
C THR A 8 2.28 -2.47 12.14
N GLY A 9 1.71 -1.63 13.00
CA GLY A 9 2.34 -1.27 14.29
C GLY A 9 3.54 -0.33 14.16
N LEU A 10 3.65 0.42 13.06
CA LEU A 10 4.69 1.42 12.88
C LEU A 10 4.44 2.64 13.77
N LEU A 11 5.50 3.44 13.95
CA LEU A 11 5.38 4.77 14.55
C LEU A 11 4.34 5.59 13.79
N THR A 12 3.43 6.19 14.54
CA THR A 12 2.32 6.95 13.97
C THR A 12 2.84 8.22 13.28
N PHE A 13 2.67 8.28 11.96
CA PHE A 13 2.92 9.47 11.15
C PHE A 13 1.63 10.30 11.03
N TYR A 14 1.69 11.58 11.39
CA TYR A 14 0.58 12.51 11.20
C TYR A 14 0.72 13.26 9.88
N ASN A 15 -0.27 13.15 9.01
CA ASN A 15 -0.36 13.96 7.80
C ASN A 15 -1.21 15.21 8.07
N PRO A 16 -0.61 16.42 8.10
CA PRO A 16 -1.33 17.65 8.44
C PRO A 16 -2.33 18.09 7.37
N VAL A 17 -2.14 17.71 6.10
CA VAL A 17 -3.02 18.09 4.98
C VAL A 17 -4.34 17.35 5.08
N PHE A 18 -4.28 16.03 5.28
CA PHE A 18 -5.48 15.20 5.39
C PHE A 18 -6.00 15.10 6.83
N LYS A 19 -5.24 15.58 7.83
CA LYS A 19 -5.52 15.41 9.26
C LYS A 19 -5.71 13.94 9.65
N VAL A 20 -4.93 13.05 9.04
CA VAL A 20 -4.99 11.59 9.25
C VAL A 20 -3.69 11.08 9.83
N PHE A 21 -3.81 10.11 10.73
CA PHE A 21 -2.69 9.36 11.28
C PHE A 21 -2.53 8.03 10.55
N TYR A 22 -1.30 7.73 10.16
CA TYR A 22 -0.90 6.50 9.50
C TYR A 22 0.07 5.74 10.39
N ASN A 23 -0.16 4.44 10.56
CA ASN A 23 0.68 3.58 11.39
C ASN A 23 0.92 2.21 10.73
N THR A 24 0.51 2.10 9.47
CA THR A 24 0.52 0.87 8.70
C THR A 24 0.92 1.20 7.28
N ILE A 25 1.68 0.34 6.63
CA ILE A 25 2.08 0.53 5.23
C ILE A 25 1.88 -0.75 4.43
N LEU A 26 1.52 -0.58 3.17
CA LEU A 26 1.62 -1.62 2.14
C LEU A 26 2.84 -1.31 1.28
N VAL A 27 3.75 -2.27 1.19
CA VAL A 27 4.95 -2.18 0.36
C VAL A 27 4.77 -3.11 -0.83
N VAL A 28 4.92 -2.56 -2.03
CA VAL A 28 4.87 -3.31 -3.28
C VAL A 28 6.20 -3.14 -3.99
N ILE A 29 6.89 -4.24 -4.27
CA ILE A 29 8.18 -4.25 -4.97
C ILE A 29 8.06 -5.15 -6.19
N ASP A 30 8.25 -4.58 -7.37
CA ASP A 30 8.40 -5.32 -8.61
C ASP A 30 9.86 -5.26 -9.09
N ARG A 31 10.54 -6.39 -8.95
CA ARG A 31 11.96 -6.50 -9.32
C ARG A 31 12.18 -6.52 -10.84
N PHE A 32 11.17 -6.82 -11.65
CA PHE A 32 11.31 -6.85 -13.11
C PHE A 32 11.45 -5.45 -13.68
N ILE A 33 10.58 -4.53 -13.23
CA ILE A 33 10.56 -3.14 -13.71
C ILE A 33 11.34 -2.19 -12.78
N LYS A 34 12.03 -2.71 -11.77
CA LYS A 34 12.74 -1.94 -10.72
C LYS A 34 11.84 -0.90 -10.05
N TYR A 35 10.61 -1.30 -9.76
CA TYR A 35 9.60 -0.43 -9.15
C TYR A 35 9.40 -0.79 -7.67
N ALA A 36 9.31 0.22 -6.82
CA ALA A 36 8.97 0.06 -5.43
C ALA A 36 8.00 1.16 -5.01
N GLU A 37 7.00 0.79 -4.23
CA GLU A 37 5.95 1.70 -3.78
C GLU A 37 5.55 1.43 -2.34
N ILE A 38 5.27 2.51 -1.63
CA ILE A 38 4.82 2.49 -0.25
C ILE A 38 3.50 3.25 -0.19
N ILE A 39 2.46 2.58 0.30
CA ILE A 39 1.13 3.15 0.49
C ILE A 39 0.84 3.21 1.98
N LEU A 40 0.48 4.40 2.46
CA LEU A 40 0.18 4.62 3.87
C LEU A 40 -1.28 4.24 4.18
N PHE A 41 -1.46 3.48 5.26
CA PHE A 41 -2.76 3.10 5.80
C PHE A 41 -2.94 3.61 7.24
N LYS A 42 -4.17 4.04 7.53
CA LYS A 42 -4.64 4.29 8.89
C LYS A 42 -4.93 2.95 9.59
N ASN A 43 -4.84 2.91 10.92
CA ASN A 43 -4.95 1.67 11.69
C ASN A 43 -6.28 0.90 11.53
N ASN A 44 -7.33 1.59 11.09
CA ASN A 44 -8.68 1.04 10.93
C ASN A 44 -9.02 0.75 9.46
N TYR A 45 -8.06 0.24 8.69
CA TYR A 45 -8.30 -0.27 7.35
C TYR A 45 -9.16 -1.54 7.41
N THR A 46 -10.01 -1.74 6.41
CA THR A 46 -10.74 -2.99 6.21
C THR A 46 -9.97 -3.90 5.27
N ILE A 47 -10.17 -5.22 5.41
CA ILE A 47 -9.61 -6.20 4.46
C ILE A 47 -10.07 -5.90 3.03
N LEU A 48 -11.32 -5.43 2.86
CA LEU A 48 -11.85 -5.07 1.55
C LEU A 48 -11.10 -3.90 0.92
N GLU A 49 -10.83 -2.82 1.67
CA GLU A 49 -10.02 -1.69 1.20
C GLU A 49 -8.61 -2.15 0.78
N LEU A 50 -7.98 -3.03 1.57
CA LEU A 50 -6.67 -3.57 1.26
C LEU A 50 -6.68 -4.36 -0.06
N VAL A 51 -7.65 -5.27 -0.22
CA VAL A 51 -7.80 -6.08 -1.44
C VAL A 51 -8.06 -5.19 -2.66
N GLN A 52 -8.90 -4.17 -2.53
CA GLN A 52 -9.19 -3.23 -3.62
C GLN A 52 -7.93 -2.46 -4.04
N VAL A 53 -7.13 -1.97 -3.09
CA VAL A 53 -5.88 -1.27 -3.40
C VAL A 53 -4.87 -2.20 -4.08
N ILE A 54 -4.72 -3.44 -3.60
CA ILE A 54 -3.82 -4.42 -4.24
C ILE A 54 -4.31 -4.75 -5.66
N LEU A 55 -5.62 -4.96 -5.85
CA LEU A 55 -6.19 -5.28 -7.15
C LEU A 55 -5.95 -4.14 -8.16
N ASP A 56 -6.24 -2.90 -7.77
CA ASP A 56 -6.01 -1.72 -8.62
C ASP A 56 -4.54 -1.62 -9.04
N ARG A 57 -3.60 -1.87 -8.10
CA ARG A 57 -2.16 -1.88 -8.39
C ARG A 57 -1.79 -2.97 -9.37
N VAL A 58 -2.16 -4.22 -9.11
CA VAL A 58 -1.82 -5.35 -9.98
C VAL A 58 -2.38 -5.11 -11.39
N VAL A 59 -3.65 -4.71 -11.49
CA VAL A 59 -4.30 -4.42 -12.77
C VAL A 59 -3.59 -3.28 -13.51
N ARG A 60 -3.27 -2.18 -12.81
CA ARG A 60 -2.60 -1.01 -13.39
C ARG A 60 -1.19 -1.32 -13.86
N TYR A 61 -0.41 -2.08 -13.09
CA TYR A 61 0.99 -2.40 -13.43
C TYR A 61 1.10 -3.46 -14.51
N TYR A 62 0.25 -4.49 -14.44
CA TYR A 62 0.28 -5.59 -15.40
C TYR A 62 -0.52 -5.34 -16.67
N ARG A 63 -1.15 -4.16 -16.78
CA ARG A 63 -1.97 -3.78 -17.95
C ARG A 63 -2.89 -4.93 -18.35
N LEU A 64 -3.67 -5.45 -17.39
CA LEU A 64 -4.65 -6.51 -17.66
C LEU A 64 -5.86 -6.04 -18.50
N PHE A 65 -5.68 -4.99 -19.31
CA PHE A 65 -6.59 -4.44 -20.30
C PHE A 65 -5.81 -3.96 -21.53
#